data_AF-A0A8H4FD58-F1
#
_entry.id   AF-A0A8H4FD58-F1
#
_cell.length_a   1.000
_cell.length_b   1.000
_cell.length_c   1.000
_cell.angle_alpha   90.00
_cell.angle_beta   90.00
_cell.angle_gamma   90.00
#
_symmetry.space_group_name_H-M   'P 1'
#
loop_
_entity.id
_entity.type
_entity.pdbx_description
1 polymer ?
#
loop_
_entity_poly.entity_id
_entity_poly.type
_entity_poly.pdbx_seq_one_letter_code
_entity_poly.pdbx_strand_id
1 'polypeptide(L)'
;MDSRSLRSKASEETLISLLHLDPSPIETPPALEDSVSSLKSTSSAPGLSGSGHGTIFYLTRIQKFSSYLVPIFTSIHLANTSIIPLVARSVVASETYLLQSREIYQTSLTEPLLVALPIVAHVASGVALRFARRSQNLHRYGMSRTTAYNSSGSAARIWPPLSYISASGYAFAVFLAAHVGVNRVLPLQVEGDSSNIGLAFVAHGFARLPTLSWLAYTGLLLVGCGHMVWGAAKWLGYAPTATRQQRRMIWWGLHGATFGAFVVWAAGGLGIVAREGLTTGWVGKLYDDLFDKIPLC
;
A
#
# COMPACT_ATOMS: atom_id res chain seq x y z
N MET A 1 -52.50 31.12 -21.68
CA MET A 1 -52.05 31.11 -20.26
C MET A 1 -50.67 30.50 -20.25
N ASP A 2 -49.64 31.35 -20.40
CA ASP A 2 -48.26 30.94 -20.66
C ASP A 2 -47.38 31.12 -19.42
N SER A 3 -47.20 30.05 -18.65
CA SER A 3 -46.45 30.03 -17.39
C SER A 3 -44.97 29.67 -17.57
N ARG A 4 -44.30 30.17 -18.62
CA ARG A 4 -42.91 29.78 -18.96
C ARG A 4 -41.82 30.85 -18.79
N SER A 5 -42.13 32.06 -18.35
CA SER A 5 -41.15 33.18 -18.32
C SER A 5 -40.50 33.49 -16.96
N LEU A 6 -40.89 32.84 -15.85
CA LEU A 6 -40.44 33.26 -14.51
C LEU A 6 -39.23 32.51 -13.94
N ARG A 7 -38.73 31.46 -14.60
CA ARG A 7 -37.66 30.60 -14.04
C ARG A 7 -36.23 31.00 -14.40
N SER A 8 -35.98 31.80 -15.44
CA SER A 8 -34.60 32.12 -15.84
C SER A 8 -34.03 33.40 -15.23
N LYS A 9 -34.87 34.33 -14.76
CA LYS A 9 -34.38 35.58 -14.13
C LYS A 9 -33.80 35.35 -12.73
N ALA A 10 -34.37 34.43 -11.96
CA ALA A 10 -33.91 34.15 -10.60
C ALA A 10 -32.48 33.60 -10.53
N SER A 11 -32.00 32.88 -11.56
CA SER A 11 -30.64 32.33 -11.57
C SER A 11 -29.56 33.35 -11.94
N GLU A 12 -29.89 34.37 -12.73
CA GLU A 12 -28.94 35.42 -13.12
C GLU A 12 -28.73 36.43 -11.99
N GLU A 13 -29.80 36.82 -11.29
CA GLU A 13 -29.70 37.71 -10.12
C GLU A 13 -28.89 37.06 -8.97
N THR A 14 -29.02 35.73 -8.79
CA THR A 14 -28.24 35.00 -7.78
C THR A 14 -26.76 34.85 -8.16
N LEU A 15 -26.43 34.78 -9.46
CA LEU A 15 -25.04 34.73 -9.94
C LEU A 15 -24.37 36.11 -9.93
N ILE A 16 -25.12 37.19 -10.18
CA ILE A 16 -24.63 38.56 -10.07
C ILE A 16 -24.38 38.93 -8.59
N SER A 17 -25.20 38.42 -7.66
CA SER A 17 -24.98 38.60 -6.21
C SER A 17 -23.75 37.85 -5.65
N LEU A 18 -23.12 36.95 -6.42
CA LEU A 18 -21.90 36.23 -6.05
C LEU A 18 -20.61 36.86 -6.64
N LEU A 19 -20.75 37.96 -7.37
CA LEU A 19 -19.64 38.74 -7.91
C LEU A 19 -19.38 39.97 -7.03
N HIS A 20 -18.32 39.89 -6.22
CA HIS A 20 -17.69 40.99 -5.46
C HIS A 20 -18.57 41.72 -4.43
N LEU A 21 -18.45 41.30 -3.17
CA LEU A 21 -18.60 42.22 -2.04
C LEU A 21 -17.24 42.87 -1.79
N ASP A 22 -17.17 44.19 -1.93
CA ASP A 22 -16.03 44.95 -1.44
C ASP A 22 -15.91 44.80 0.08
N PRO A 23 -14.70 44.62 0.64
CA PRO A 23 -14.53 44.51 2.07
C PRO A 23 -14.88 45.86 2.72
N SER A 24 -16.02 45.91 3.41
CA SER A 24 -16.32 47.03 4.31
C SER A 24 -15.33 46.99 5.48
N PRO A 25 -14.73 48.13 5.87
CA PRO A 25 -13.87 48.19 7.05
C PRO A 25 -14.62 47.67 8.28
N ILE A 26 -13.97 46.81 9.07
CA ILE A 26 -14.46 46.49 10.41
C ILE A 26 -14.36 47.78 11.24
N GLU A 27 -15.50 48.38 11.56
CA GLU A 27 -15.59 49.29 12.70
C GLU A 27 -15.56 48.43 13.96
N THR A 28 -14.40 48.33 14.60
CA THR A 28 -14.29 47.77 15.95
C THR A 28 -14.98 48.72 16.94
N PRO A 29 -16.07 48.33 17.61
CA PRO A 29 -16.54 49.07 18.78
C PRO A 29 -15.48 48.97 19.90
N PRO A 30 -15.05 50.09 20.50
CA PRO A 30 -14.07 50.06 21.58
C PRO A 30 -14.79 49.78 22.89
N ALA A 31 -14.92 48.50 23.24
CA ALA A 31 -15.04 47.99 24.60
C ALA A 31 -15.65 46.59 24.54
N LEU A 32 -14.84 45.57 24.84
CA LEU A 32 -15.18 44.35 25.58
C LEU A 32 -13.95 43.42 25.57
N GLU A 33 -12.81 43.93 26.04
CA GLU A 33 -11.59 43.12 26.21
C GLU A 33 -11.59 42.29 27.51
N ASP A 34 -12.57 42.44 28.41
CA ASP A 34 -12.44 41.92 29.79
C ASP A 34 -13.35 40.75 30.18
N SER A 35 -13.84 39.92 29.27
CA SER A 35 -14.75 38.81 29.67
C SER A 35 -14.61 37.46 28.97
N VAL A 36 -13.49 37.18 28.28
CA VAL A 36 -13.27 35.87 27.63
C VAL A 36 -12.26 34.97 28.37
N SER A 37 -11.88 35.34 29.60
CA SER A 37 -10.87 34.61 30.39
C SER A 37 -11.37 33.36 31.11
N SER A 38 -12.54 32.79 30.76
CA SER A 38 -12.99 31.52 31.36
C SER A 38 -13.95 30.72 30.47
N LEU A 39 -13.44 30.21 29.35
CA LEU A 39 -13.93 28.95 28.79
C LEU A 39 -12.72 28.06 28.53
N LYS A 40 -12.25 27.43 29.60
CA LYS A 40 -11.26 26.36 29.57
C LYS A 40 -11.89 25.14 28.89
N SER A 41 -11.90 25.13 27.56
CA SER A 41 -12.21 23.94 26.77
C SER A 41 -11.05 22.97 26.91
N THR A 42 -11.11 22.13 27.93
CA THR A 42 -10.22 20.98 28.13
C THR A 42 -10.54 19.90 27.10
N SER A 43 -10.01 20.05 25.89
CA SER A 43 -9.90 18.94 24.92
C SER A 43 -8.74 19.21 23.96
N SER A 44 -7.56 19.45 24.53
CA SER A 44 -6.33 19.65 23.77
C SER A 44 -5.33 18.56 24.17
N ALA A 45 -5.32 17.46 23.41
CA ALA A 45 -4.12 16.66 23.14
C ALA A 45 -4.35 15.64 22.01
N PRO A 46 -3.37 15.36 21.11
CA PRO A 46 -2.09 16.02 20.91
C PRO A 46 -1.94 16.51 19.45
N GLY A 47 -2.26 17.78 19.21
CA GLY A 47 -1.61 18.54 18.14
C GLY A 47 -0.36 19.16 18.77
N LEU A 48 0.83 18.68 18.41
CA LEU A 48 2.11 19.24 18.84
C LEU A 48 2.12 20.74 18.52
N SER A 49 1.89 21.56 19.53
CA SER A 49 1.76 23.01 19.39
C SER A 49 3.10 23.61 18.97
N GLY A 50 3.08 24.44 17.93
CA GLY A 50 4.15 25.39 17.61
C GLY A 50 4.86 25.18 16.27
N SER A 51 4.90 23.96 15.72
CA SER A 51 5.41 23.72 14.37
C SER A 51 4.26 23.24 13.48
N GLY A 52 4.08 23.80 12.28
CA GLY A 52 2.98 23.48 11.36
C GLY A 52 2.90 22.03 10.86
N HIS A 53 3.51 21.07 11.56
CA HIS A 53 3.57 19.66 11.25
C HIS A 53 2.49 18.87 12.02
N GLY A 54 1.34 18.65 11.38
CA GLY A 54 0.26 17.81 11.94
C GLY A 54 0.46 16.31 11.75
N THR A 55 -0.45 15.48 12.27
CA THR A 55 -0.40 14.01 12.15
C THR A 55 -0.25 13.52 10.70
N ILE A 56 -0.94 14.15 9.76
CA ILE A 56 -0.83 13.79 8.32
C ILE A 56 0.57 14.03 7.78
N PHE A 57 1.27 15.06 8.26
CA PHE A 57 2.64 15.35 7.83
C PHE A 57 3.58 14.20 8.21
N TYR A 58 3.57 13.79 9.48
CA TYR A 58 4.41 12.69 9.96
C TYR A 58 4.05 11.36 9.31
N LEU A 59 2.76 11.02 9.23
CA LEU A 59 2.34 9.77 8.60
C LEU A 59 2.74 9.71 7.12
N THR A 60 2.62 10.83 6.38
CA THR A 60 3.06 10.89 4.97
C THR A 60 4.57 10.70 4.85
N ARG A 61 5.35 11.27 5.76
CA ARG A 61 6.81 11.13 5.81
C ARG A 61 7.21 9.70 6.15
N ILE A 62 6.58 9.07 7.15
CA ILE A 62 6.82 7.67 7.50
C ILE A 62 6.52 6.78 6.30
N GLN A 63 5.36 6.93 5.66
CA GLN A 63 4.98 6.14 4.48
C GLN A 63 6.00 6.28 3.34
N LYS A 64 6.49 7.50 3.10
CA LYS A 64 7.43 7.81 2.02
C LYS A 64 8.84 7.32 2.32
N PHE A 65 9.32 7.48 3.55
CA PHE A 65 10.69 7.15 3.91
C PHE A 65 10.88 5.67 4.19
N SER A 66 9.87 4.97 4.71
CA SER A 66 9.94 3.53 4.90
C SER A 66 10.07 2.77 3.58
N SER A 67 9.58 3.33 2.46
CA SER A 67 9.71 2.67 1.15
C SER A 67 11.12 2.70 0.56
N TYR A 68 12.11 3.37 1.17
CA TYR A 68 13.49 3.38 0.64
C TYR A 68 14.23 2.04 0.81
N LEU A 69 13.95 1.32 1.89
CA LEU A 69 14.62 0.03 2.17
C LEU A 69 13.98 -1.14 1.42
N VAL A 70 12.69 -1.03 1.09
CA VAL A 70 11.94 -2.09 0.41
C VAL A 70 12.57 -2.51 -0.94
N PRO A 71 13.02 -1.61 -1.82
CA PRO A 71 13.72 -1.98 -3.06
C PRO A 71 15.01 -2.76 -2.83
N ILE A 72 15.77 -2.49 -1.76
CA ILE A 72 17.03 -3.19 -1.47
C ILE A 72 16.73 -4.67 -1.22
N PHE A 73 15.82 -4.95 -0.29
CA PHE A 73 15.35 -6.31 -0.01
C PHE A 73 14.73 -6.96 -1.26
N THR A 74 13.86 -6.24 -1.97
CA THR A 74 13.19 -6.75 -3.18
C THR A 74 14.20 -7.14 -4.26
N SER A 75 15.29 -6.41 -4.40
CA SER A 75 16.33 -6.70 -5.41
C SER A 75 17.11 -7.97 -5.06
N ILE A 76 17.51 -8.12 -3.80
CA ILE A 76 18.15 -9.34 -3.29
C ILE A 76 17.19 -10.53 -3.44
N HIS A 77 15.92 -10.34 -3.08
CA HIS A 77 14.91 -11.38 -3.17
C HIS A 77 14.62 -11.80 -4.62
N LEU A 78 14.49 -10.84 -5.55
CA LEU A 78 14.33 -11.10 -6.98
C LEU A 78 15.54 -11.86 -7.56
N ALA A 79 16.75 -11.48 -7.15
CA ALA A 79 17.96 -12.14 -7.62
C ALA A 79 17.96 -13.62 -7.24
N ASN A 80 17.68 -13.94 -5.97
CA ASN A 80 17.76 -15.30 -5.45
C ASN A 80 16.55 -16.17 -5.78
N THR A 81 15.37 -15.58 -5.95
CA THR A 81 14.13 -16.34 -6.21
C THR A 81 13.71 -16.37 -7.66
N SER A 82 14.34 -15.56 -8.52
CA SER A 82 14.08 -15.59 -9.96
C SER A 82 15.34 -15.63 -10.80
N ILE A 83 16.20 -14.62 -10.73
CA ILE A 83 17.30 -14.46 -11.70
C ILE A 83 18.28 -15.63 -11.63
N ILE A 84 18.73 -15.99 -10.42
CA ILE A 84 19.67 -17.09 -10.21
C ILE A 84 19.05 -18.43 -10.62
N PRO A 85 17.83 -18.81 -10.15
CA PRO A 85 17.13 -19.98 -10.66
C PRO A 85 16.97 -20.02 -12.18
N LEU A 86 16.68 -18.88 -12.81
CA LEU A 86 16.53 -18.79 -14.26
C LEU A 86 17.84 -19.05 -15.00
N VAL A 87 18.95 -18.49 -14.51
CA VAL A 87 20.29 -18.66 -15.11
C VAL A 87 20.82 -20.06 -14.86
N ALA A 88 20.71 -20.55 -13.62
CA ALA A 88 21.18 -21.89 -13.23
C ALA A 88 20.29 -23.01 -13.79
N ARG A 89 19.02 -22.71 -14.12
CA ARG A 89 18.00 -23.67 -14.56
C ARG A 89 17.83 -24.85 -13.59
N SER A 90 18.10 -24.63 -12.30
CA SER A 90 18.07 -25.65 -11.26
C SER A 90 17.80 -25.00 -9.91
N VAL A 91 16.86 -25.57 -9.16
CA VAL A 91 16.61 -25.16 -7.77
C VAL A 91 17.77 -25.55 -6.87
N VAL A 92 18.24 -26.80 -6.98
CA VAL A 92 19.34 -27.32 -6.15
C VAL A 92 20.61 -26.48 -6.29
N ALA A 93 20.99 -26.10 -7.52
CA ALA A 93 22.17 -25.25 -7.74
C ALA A 93 22.00 -23.81 -7.21
N SER A 94 20.74 -23.36 -7.06
CA SER A 94 20.42 -22.00 -6.63
C SER A 94 20.32 -21.84 -5.11
N GLU A 95 20.10 -22.93 -4.37
CA GLU A 95 19.95 -22.91 -2.91
C GLU A 95 21.16 -22.29 -2.21
N THR A 96 22.38 -22.60 -2.65
CA THR A 96 23.61 -22.05 -2.06
C THR A 96 23.63 -20.51 -2.08
N TYR A 97 23.16 -19.91 -3.17
CA TYR A 97 23.10 -18.44 -3.29
C TYR A 97 22.01 -17.86 -2.40
N LEU A 98 20.86 -18.53 -2.30
CA LEU A 98 19.79 -18.14 -1.38
C LEU A 98 20.32 -18.14 0.06
N LEU A 99 20.99 -19.21 0.50
CA LEU A 99 21.57 -19.34 1.82
C LEU A 99 22.61 -18.24 2.11
N GLN A 100 23.50 -17.96 1.15
CA GLN A 100 24.45 -16.86 1.27
C GLN A 100 23.75 -15.50 1.46
N SER A 101 22.68 -15.25 0.71
CA SER A 101 21.94 -13.98 0.82
C SER A 101 21.26 -13.80 2.20
N ARG A 102 20.88 -14.90 2.85
CA ARG A 102 20.23 -14.86 4.17
C ARG A 102 21.14 -14.38 5.27
N GLU A 103 22.44 -14.63 5.18
CA GLU A 103 23.41 -14.10 6.14
C GLU A 103 23.42 -12.56 6.13
N ILE A 104 23.02 -11.93 5.01
CA ILE A 104 22.99 -10.48 4.84
C ILE A 104 21.73 -9.86 5.47
N TYR A 105 20.54 -10.40 5.15
CA TYR A 105 19.27 -9.76 5.55
C TYR A 105 18.45 -10.53 6.60
N GLN A 106 18.74 -11.79 6.86
CA GLN A 106 17.97 -12.67 7.75
C GLN A 106 18.68 -12.91 9.09
N THR A 107 19.33 -11.87 9.63
CA THR A 107 19.89 -11.91 11.00
C THR A 107 18.87 -11.39 12.02
N SER A 108 19.09 -11.66 13.30
CA SER A 108 18.22 -11.19 14.39
C SER A 108 18.00 -9.68 14.41
N LEU A 109 18.96 -8.90 13.88
CA LEU A 109 18.89 -7.45 13.80
C LEU A 109 18.49 -6.95 12.39
N THR A 110 19.07 -7.53 11.34
CA THR A 110 18.89 -7.02 9.98
C THR A 110 17.50 -7.31 9.42
N GLU A 111 16.87 -8.44 9.77
CA GLU A 111 15.54 -8.76 9.25
C GLU A 111 14.46 -7.81 9.77
N PRO A 112 14.37 -7.54 11.10
CA PRO A 112 13.41 -6.56 11.59
C PRO A 112 13.64 -5.16 11.00
N LEU A 113 14.89 -4.74 10.83
CA LEU A 113 15.20 -3.37 10.39
C LEU A 113 15.09 -3.15 8.88
N LEU A 114 15.48 -4.13 8.07
CA LEU A 114 15.49 -4.02 6.60
C LEU A 114 14.18 -4.46 5.97
N VAL A 115 13.45 -5.38 6.60
CA VAL A 115 12.27 -6.02 6.01
C VAL A 115 11.00 -5.70 6.80
N ALA A 116 10.93 -6.13 8.07
CA ALA A 116 9.68 -6.05 8.82
C ALA A 116 9.26 -4.59 9.12
N LEU A 117 10.14 -3.81 9.73
CA LEU A 117 9.87 -2.44 10.12
C LEU A 117 9.52 -1.54 8.93
N PRO A 118 10.24 -1.55 7.80
CA PRO A 118 9.89 -0.73 6.64
C PRO A 118 8.53 -1.08 6.05
N ILE A 119 8.22 -2.38 5.91
CA ILE A 119 6.94 -2.85 5.36
C ILE A 119 5.79 -2.48 6.30
N VAL A 120 5.91 -2.80 7.60
CA VAL A 120 4.88 -2.48 8.60
C VAL A 120 4.68 -0.97 8.68
N ALA A 121 5.75 -0.18 8.74
CA ALA A 121 5.65 1.27 8.75
C ALA A 121 4.97 1.82 7.49
N HIS A 122 5.28 1.27 6.30
CA HIS A 122 4.65 1.69 5.05
C HIS A 122 3.14 1.41 5.04
N VAL A 123 2.74 0.18 5.38
CA VAL A 123 1.34 -0.26 5.35
C VAL A 123 0.54 0.45 6.44
N ALA A 124 1.04 0.46 7.68
CA ALA A 124 0.35 1.06 8.82
C ALA A 124 0.16 2.57 8.63
N SER A 125 1.19 3.30 8.19
CA SER A 125 1.06 4.74 7.92
C SER A 125 0.11 5.05 6.77
N GLY A 126 0.10 4.23 5.70
CA GLY A 126 -0.85 4.35 4.60
C GLY A 126 -2.31 4.15 5.02
N VAL A 127 -2.57 3.16 5.87
CA VAL A 127 -3.89 2.90 6.48
C VAL A 127 -4.28 4.05 7.41
N ALA A 128 -3.38 4.47 8.30
CA ALA A 128 -3.60 5.56 9.23
C ALA A 128 -3.89 6.89 8.52
N LEU A 129 -3.22 7.19 7.40
CA LEU A 129 -3.50 8.37 6.57
C LEU A 129 -4.93 8.38 6.02
N ARG A 130 -5.46 7.21 5.65
CA ARG A 130 -6.83 7.08 5.15
C ARG A 130 -7.83 7.44 6.26
N PHE A 131 -7.60 6.94 7.47
CA PHE A 131 -8.43 7.26 8.64
C PHE A 131 -8.27 8.72 9.09
N ALA A 132 -7.06 9.26 9.11
CA ALA A 132 -6.81 10.66 9.47
C ALA A 132 -7.50 11.63 8.49
N ARG A 133 -7.41 11.36 7.18
CA ARG A 133 -8.10 12.16 6.15
C ARG A 133 -9.61 12.05 6.26
N ARG A 134 -10.14 10.85 6.56
CA ARG A 134 -11.58 10.68 6.84
C ARG A 134 -12.01 11.50 8.06
N SER A 135 -11.24 11.46 9.15
CA SER A 135 -11.54 12.22 10.37
C SER A 135 -11.60 13.73 10.07
N GLN A 136 -10.64 14.25 9.29
CA GLN A 136 -10.66 15.65 8.85
C GLN A 136 -11.87 15.97 7.95
N ASN A 137 -12.23 15.09 7.01
CA ASN A 137 -13.41 15.26 6.18
C ASN A 137 -14.70 15.25 7.01
N LEU A 138 -14.79 14.39 8.03
CA LEU A 138 -15.91 14.37 8.97
C LEU A 138 -16.00 15.67 9.78
N HIS A 139 -14.88 16.21 10.24
CA HIS A 139 -14.88 17.50 10.95
C HIS A 139 -15.34 18.65 10.04
N ARG A 140 -14.94 18.64 8.76
CA ARG A 140 -15.30 19.70 7.80
C ARG A 140 -16.73 19.61 7.28
N TYR A 141 -17.20 18.40 7.00
CA TYR A 141 -18.48 18.18 6.31
C TYR A 141 -19.57 17.54 7.19
N GLY A 142 -19.21 16.99 8.35
CA GLY A 142 -20.12 16.27 9.25
C GLY A 142 -21.09 17.14 10.04
N MET A 143 -20.84 18.45 10.15
CA MET A 143 -21.77 19.42 10.74
C MET A 143 -22.83 19.93 9.74
N SER A 144 -22.70 19.65 8.45
CA SER A 144 -23.70 20.03 7.43
C SER A 144 -24.86 19.02 7.37
N ARG A 145 -25.37 18.61 8.55
CA ARG A 145 -26.43 17.59 8.70
C ARG A 145 -27.82 18.09 8.30
N THR A 146 -28.03 19.39 8.16
CA THR A 146 -29.34 19.98 7.84
C THR A 146 -29.67 20.00 6.35
N THR A 147 -28.71 19.77 5.44
CA THR A 147 -28.96 19.71 3.98
C THR A 147 -28.65 18.34 3.36
N ALA A 148 -28.24 17.35 4.17
CA ALA A 148 -27.75 16.05 3.70
C ALA A 148 -28.82 14.95 3.53
N TYR A 149 -30.11 15.27 3.64
CA TYR A 149 -31.19 14.28 3.55
C TYR A 149 -31.40 13.72 2.12
N ASN A 150 -30.85 14.37 1.09
CA ASN A 150 -31.11 14.03 -0.33
C ASN A 150 -29.86 13.79 -1.19
N SER A 151 -28.74 13.28 -0.65
CA SER A 151 -27.61 12.94 -1.53
C SER A 151 -26.97 11.60 -1.23
N SER A 152 -27.15 10.67 -2.17
CA SER A 152 -26.34 9.47 -2.41
C SER A 152 -24.82 9.74 -2.53
N GLY A 153 -24.38 11.02 -2.46
CA GLY A 153 -22.99 11.46 -2.46
C GLY A 153 -22.41 11.89 -1.10
N SER A 154 -23.13 11.73 0.03
CA SER A 154 -22.58 12.08 1.35
C SER A 154 -21.44 11.14 1.80
N ALA A 155 -21.61 9.83 1.62
CA ALA A 155 -20.57 8.84 1.92
C ALA A 155 -19.31 9.02 1.07
N ALA A 156 -19.47 9.41 -0.21
CA ALA A 156 -18.38 9.69 -1.14
C ALA A 156 -17.57 10.95 -0.75
N ARG A 157 -18.19 11.93 -0.07
CA ARG A 157 -17.50 13.13 0.45
C ARG A 157 -16.72 12.86 1.74
N ILE A 158 -17.17 11.91 2.54
CA ILE A 158 -16.56 11.57 3.83
C ILE A 158 -15.28 10.73 3.62
N TRP A 159 -15.34 9.71 2.76
CA TRP A 159 -14.20 8.82 2.52
C TRP A 159 -13.29 9.33 1.41
N PRO A 160 -11.96 9.32 1.60
CA PRO A 160 -11.04 9.62 0.51
C PRO A 160 -11.19 8.58 -0.62
N PRO A 161 -11.15 9.00 -1.89
CA PRO A 161 -11.31 8.09 -3.02
C PRO A 161 -10.26 6.98 -2.99
N LEU A 162 -10.64 5.78 -3.40
CA LEU A 162 -9.72 4.65 -3.52
C LEU A 162 -8.93 4.79 -4.82
N SER A 163 -7.65 5.14 -4.72
CA SER A 163 -6.76 5.16 -5.89
C SER A 163 -6.39 3.74 -6.32
N TYR A 164 -6.08 3.53 -7.61
CA TYR A 164 -5.61 2.23 -8.09
C TYR A 164 -4.37 1.73 -7.33
N ILE A 165 -3.45 2.63 -6.96
CA ILE A 165 -2.25 2.29 -6.15
C ILE A 165 -2.65 1.82 -4.74
N SER A 166 -3.66 2.44 -4.13
CA SER A 166 -4.15 2.02 -2.82
C SER A 166 -4.89 0.68 -2.90
N ALA A 167 -5.72 0.49 -3.94
CA ALA A 167 -6.43 -0.76 -4.17
C ALA A 167 -5.44 -1.92 -4.38
N SER A 168 -4.44 -1.75 -5.24
CA SER A 168 -3.39 -2.76 -5.44
C SER A 168 -2.55 -2.96 -4.19
N GLY A 169 -2.32 -1.92 -3.37
CA GLY A 169 -1.60 -2.05 -2.10
C GLY A 169 -2.31 -2.94 -1.09
N TYR A 170 -3.65 -2.82 -0.96
CA TYR A 170 -4.42 -3.70 -0.08
C TYR A 170 -4.44 -5.15 -0.58
N ALA A 171 -4.64 -5.35 -1.88
CA ALA A 171 -4.58 -6.69 -2.47
C ALA A 171 -3.18 -7.31 -2.32
N PHE A 172 -2.12 -6.53 -2.57
CA PHE A 172 -0.74 -6.98 -2.39
C PHE A 172 -0.44 -7.33 -0.94
N ALA A 173 -0.94 -6.57 0.03
CA ALA A 173 -0.75 -6.87 1.45
C ALA A 173 -1.33 -8.23 1.84
N VAL A 174 -2.46 -8.64 1.27
CA VAL A 174 -3.05 -9.97 1.51
C VAL A 174 -2.13 -11.08 0.97
N PHE A 175 -1.71 -10.97 -0.29
CA PHE A 175 -0.80 -11.95 -0.89
C PHE A 175 0.55 -11.99 -0.16
N LEU A 176 1.10 -10.83 0.22
CA LEU A 176 2.36 -10.73 0.95
C LEU A 176 2.23 -11.34 2.34
N ALA A 177 1.11 -11.12 3.05
CA ALA A 177 0.86 -11.74 4.34
C ALA A 177 0.77 -13.27 4.23
N ALA A 178 0.12 -13.81 3.19
CA ALA A 178 0.10 -15.24 2.92
C ALA A 178 1.52 -15.78 2.63
N HIS A 179 2.27 -15.08 1.79
CA HIS A 179 3.66 -15.43 1.46
C HIS A 179 4.56 -15.46 2.70
N VAL A 180 4.55 -14.41 3.53
CA VAL A 180 5.31 -14.34 4.79
C VAL A 180 4.78 -15.35 5.81
N GLY A 181 3.47 -15.57 5.84
CA GLY A 181 2.81 -16.55 6.70
C GLY A 181 3.38 -17.94 6.50
N VAL A 182 3.39 -18.42 5.25
CA VAL A 182 3.86 -19.78 4.91
C VAL A 182 5.39 -19.90 4.97
N ASN A 183 6.12 -18.89 4.49
CA ASN A 183 7.58 -19.01 4.33
C ASN A 183 8.39 -18.52 5.54
N ARG A 184 7.76 -17.86 6.52
CA ARG A 184 8.46 -17.33 7.69
C ARG A 184 7.73 -17.59 9.00
N VAL A 185 6.45 -17.22 9.12
CA VAL A 185 5.72 -17.31 10.39
C VAL A 185 5.45 -18.76 10.79
N LEU A 186 4.95 -19.57 9.87
CA LEU A 186 4.61 -20.97 10.12
C LEU A 186 5.84 -21.80 10.55
N PRO A 187 6.98 -21.76 9.85
CA PRO A 187 8.20 -22.43 10.30
C PRO A 187 8.69 -21.94 11.65
N LEU A 188 8.66 -20.62 11.90
CA LEU A 188 9.03 -20.06 13.21
C LEU A 188 8.14 -20.58 14.35
N GLN A 189 6.85 -20.81 14.08
CA GLN A 189 5.92 -21.34 15.09
C GLN A 189 6.07 -22.83 15.34
N VAL A 190 6.44 -23.61 14.33
CA VAL A 190 6.51 -25.08 14.42
C VAL A 190 7.90 -25.56 14.78
N GLU A 191 8.94 -25.04 14.12
CA GLU A 191 10.34 -25.47 14.28
C GLU A 191 11.15 -24.51 15.17
N GLY A 192 10.66 -23.29 15.42
CA GLY A 192 11.39 -22.27 16.17
C GLY A 192 12.41 -21.48 15.35
N ASP A 193 12.66 -21.88 14.09
CA ASP A 193 13.48 -21.15 13.13
C ASP A 193 12.90 -21.20 11.70
N SER A 194 13.64 -20.74 10.69
CA SER A 194 13.26 -20.96 9.27
C SER A 194 14.47 -21.32 8.43
N SER A 195 15.42 -22.03 9.03
CA SER A 195 16.68 -22.43 8.40
C SER A 195 16.45 -23.43 7.27
N ASN A 196 15.50 -24.36 7.46
CA ASN A 196 15.13 -25.40 6.49
C ASN A 196 14.26 -24.91 5.34
N ILE A 197 13.75 -23.68 5.40
CA ILE A 197 12.91 -23.14 4.34
C ILE A 197 13.81 -22.76 3.19
N GLY A 198 13.56 -23.20 1.96
CA GLY A 198 14.41 -22.90 0.80
C GLY A 198 13.59 -22.71 -0.48
N LEU A 199 14.27 -22.62 -1.62
CA LEU A 199 13.61 -22.73 -2.91
C LEU A 199 12.92 -24.11 -3.06
N ALA A 200 13.52 -25.17 -2.52
CA ALA A 200 12.96 -26.52 -2.48
C ALA A 200 11.68 -26.60 -1.65
N PHE A 201 11.59 -25.88 -0.52
CA PHE A 201 10.35 -25.77 0.26
C PHE A 201 9.23 -25.14 -0.56
N VAL A 202 9.53 -24.03 -1.25
CA VAL A 202 8.56 -23.35 -2.12
C VAL A 202 8.11 -24.28 -3.25
N ALA A 203 9.04 -24.96 -3.92
CA ALA A 203 8.74 -25.92 -4.97
C ALA A 203 7.87 -27.09 -4.48
N HIS A 204 8.18 -27.63 -3.30
CA HIS A 204 7.39 -28.68 -2.66
C HIS A 204 5.96 -28.19 -2.41
N GLY A 205 5.78 -26.95 -1.95
CA GLY A 205 4.45 -26.33 -1.80
C GLY A 205 3.66 -26.18 -3.10
N PHE A 206 4.34 -25.90 -4.23
CA PHE A 206 3.70 -25.94 -5.56
C PHE A 206 3.25 -27.34 -5.97
N ALA A 207 4.00 -28.38 -5.58
CA ALA A 207 3.64 -29.76 -5.87
C ALA A 207 2.51 -30.28 -4.96
N ARG A 208 2.49 -29.90 -3.68
CA ARG A 208 1.46 -30.30 -2.70
C ARG A 208 0.13 -29.57 -2.88
N LEU A 209 0.18 -28.25 -3.06
CA LEU A 209 -1.01 -27.39 -3.13
C LEU A 209 -0.99 -26.56 -4.42
N PRO A 210 -1.09 -27.19 -5.61
CA PRO A 210 -0.83 -26.52 -6.87
C PRO A 210 -1.74 -25.31 -7.10
N THR A 211 -3.05 -25.48 -6.97
CA THR A 211 -4.00 -24.38 -7.23
C THR A 211 -3.77 -23.19 -6.31
N LEU A 212 -3.62 -23.45 -5.01
CA LEU A 212 -3.40 -22.40 -4.00
C LEU A 212 -2.06 -21.70 -4.21
N SER A 213 -0.98 -22.45 -4.42
CA SER A 213 0.36 -21.91 -4.67
C SER A 213 0.39 -21.09 -5.96
N TRP A 214 -0.13 -21.60 -7.08
CA TRP A 214 -0.20 -20.86 -8.34
C TRP A 214 -1.01 -19.56 -8.21
N LEU A 215 -2.17 -19.60 -7.55
CA LEU A 215 -2.98 -18.40 -7.32
C LEU A 215 -2.26 -17.40 -6.42
N ALA A 216 -1.67 -17.85 -5.30
CA ALA A 216 -1.01 -16.99 -4.33
C ALA A 216 0.22 -16.31 -4.93
N TYR A 217 1.13 -17.06 -5.56
CA TYR A 217 2.36 -16.52 -6.13
C TYR A 217 2.10 -15.70 -7.41
N THR A 218 1.18 -16.11 -8.28
CA THR A 218 0.82 -15.30 -9.46
C THR A 218 0.14 -14.00 -9.05
N GLY A 219 -0.78 -14.05 -8.09
CA GLY A 219 -1.42 -12.87 -7.52
C GLY A 219 -0.42 -11.93 -6.85
N LEU A 220 0.51 -12.49 -6.06
CA LEU A 220 1.60 -11.75 -5.44
C LEU A 220 2.45 -11.01 -6.48
N LEU A 221 2.87 -11.69 -7.56
CA LEU A 221 3.69 -11.08 -8.60
C LEU A 221 2.92 -10.02 -9.39
N LEU A 222 1.72 -10.33 -9.88
CA LEU A 222 0.94 -9.38 -10.70
C LEU A 222 0.61 -8.10 -9.91
N VAL A 223 0.03 -8.26 -8.72
CA VAL A 223 -0.41 -7.12 -7.91
C VAL A 223 0.81 -6.41 -7.30
N GLY A 224 1.83 -7.15 -6.86
CA GLY A 224 3.06 -6.62 -6.29
C GLY A 224 3.86 -5.80 -7.29
N CYS A 225 4.16 -6.34 -8.47
CA CYS A 225 4.87 -5.61 -9.53
C CYS A 225 4.10 -4.34 -9.93
N GLY A 226 2.77 -4.44 -10.10
CA GLY A 226 1.93 -3.27 -10.38
C GLY A 226 1.99 -2.22 -9.28
N HIS A 227 1.86 -2.62 -8.00
CA HIS A 227 1.94 -1.70 -6.88
C HIS A 227 3.30 -1.00 -6.79
N MET A 228 4.40 -1.74 -6.96
CA MET A 228 5.75 -1.20 -6.89
C MET A 228 6.05 -0.23 -8.04
N VAL A 229 5.73 -0.59 -9.29
CA VAL A 229 6.01 0.26 -10.46
C VAL A 229 5.18 1.54 -10.43
N TRP A 230 3.87 1.43 -10.20
CA TRP A 230 3.00 2.61 -10.13
C TRP A 230 3.28 3.45 -8.87
N GLY A 231 3.64 2.81 -7.76
CA GLY A 231 4.08 3.47 -6.54
C GLY A 231 5.36 4.28 -6.75
N ALA A 232 6.37 3.69 -7.39
CA ALA A 232 7.64 4.34 -7.75
C ALA A 232 7.40 5.52 -8.70
N ALA A 233 6.54 5.37 -9.71
CA ALA A 233 6.21 6.45 -10.63
C ALA A 233 5.57 7.65 -9.92
N LYS A 234 4.64 7.38 -8.99
CA LYS A 234 4.04 8.42 -8.14
C LYS A 234 5.07 9.06 -7.21
N TRP A 235 5.98 8.25 -6.65
CA TRP A 235 7.02 8.70 -5.73
C TRP A 235 8.02 9.65 -6.40
N LEU A 236 8.39 9.36 -7.65
CA LEU A 236 9.25 10.19 -8.51
C LEU A 236 8.53 11.45 -9.03
N GLY A 237 7.23 11.59 -8.79
CA GLY A 237 6.46 12.75 -9.22
C GLY A 237 6.17 12.77 -10.71
N TYR A 238 6.10 11.61 -11.38
CA TYR A 238 5.64 11.58 -12.77
C TYR A 238 4.17 12.04 -12.85
N ALA A 239 3.89 12.99 -13.76
CA ALA A 239 2.56 13.44 -14.23
C ALA A 239 1.82 14.68 -13.65
N PRO A 240 2.33 15.55 -12.76
CA PRO A 240 1.60 16.77 -12.38
C PRO A 240 1.32 17.74 -13.53
N THR A 241 2.25 17.86 -14.50
CA THR A 241 2.24 18.88 -15.57
C THR A 241 2.23 18.31 -17.00
N ALA A 242 2.03 17.00 -17.17
CA ALA A 242 2.15 16.34 -18.47
C ALA A 242 0.93 16.59 -19.39
N THR A 243 1.18 16.75 -20.69
CA THR A 243 0.15 16.85 -21.75
C THR A 243 -0.65 15.54 -21.93
N ARG A 244 -1.79 15.57 -22.61
CA ARG A 244 -2.62 14.36 -22.86
C ARG A 244 -1.83 13.25 -23.56
N GLN A 245 -1.02 13.60 -24.56
CA GLN A 245 -0.18 12.63 -25.28
C GLN A 245 0.92 12.06 -24.37
N GLN A 246 1.59 12.92 -23.58
CA GLN A 246 2.59 12.47 -22.61
C GLN A 246 2.00 11.56 -21.54
N ARG A 247 0.81 11.87 -21.01
CA ARG A 247 0.10 11.00 -20.05
C ARG A 247 -0.20 9.63 -20.64
N ARG A 248 -0.63 9.57 -21.91
CA ARG A 248 -0.85 8.29 -22.61
C ARG A 248 0.45 7.50 -22.76
N MET A 249 1.55 8.14 -23.15
CA MET A 249 2.86 7.49 -23.27
C MET A 249 3.36 6.96 -21.92
N ILE A 250 3.26 7.78 -20.86
CA ILE A 250 3.60 7.36 -19.49
C ILE A 250 2.75 6.15 -19.09
N TRP A 251 1.45 6.19 -19.35
CA TRP A 251 0.54 5.09 -19.00
C TRP A 251 0.95 3.77 -19.66
N TRP A 252 1.24 3.77 -20.97
CA TRP A 252 1.74 2.58 -21.67
C TRP A 252 3.12 2.16 -21.18
N GLY A 253 4.01 3.12 -20.90
CA GLY A 253 5.33 2.85 -20.33
C GLY A 253 5.25 2.16 -18.96
N LEU A 254 4.31 2.58 -18.09
CA LEU A 254 4.10 1.97 -16.78
C LEU A 254 3.53 0.56 -16.88
N HIS A 255 2.60 0.31 -17.81
CA HIS A 255 2.12 -1.05 -18.08
C HIS A 255 3.22 -1.94 -18.65
N GLY A 256 4.01 -1.43 -19.59
CA GLY A 256 5.17 -2.15 -20.13
C GLY A 256 6.20 -2.48 -19.06
N ALA A 257 6.52 -1.53 -18.18
CA ALA A 257 7.43 -1.74 -17.05
C ALA A 257 6.86 -2.73 -16.03
N THR A 258 5.56 -2.66 -15.72
CA THR A 258 4.87 -3.61 -14.84
C THR A 258 4.93 -5.02 -15.41
N PHE A 259 4.62 -5.17 -16.71
CA PHE A 259 4.67 -6.45 -17.41
C PHE A 259 6.09 -7.00 -17.47
N GLY A 260 7.09 -6.17 -17.79
CA GLY A 260 8.50 -6.55 -17.79
C GLY A 260 8.96 -7.04 -16.42
N ALA A 261 8.64 -6.32 -15.34
CA ALA A 261 8.97 -6.73 -13.98
C ALA A 261 8.30 -8.06 -13.62
N PHE A 262 7.03 -8.25 -13.98
CA PHE A 262 6.33 -9.51 -13.80
C PHE A 262 7.01 -10.65 -14.56
N VAL A 263 7.33 -10.48 -15.84
CA VAL A 263 7.97 -11.52 -16.67
C VAL A 263 9.34 -11.90 -16.10
N VAL A 264 10.16 -10.93 -15.71
CA VAL A 264 11.49 -11.19 -15.13
C VAL A 264 11.39 -12.00 -13.84
N TRP A 265 10.39 -11.75 -13.01
CA TRP A 265 10.20 -12.51 -11.77
C TRP A 265 9.56 -13.88 -12.03
N ALA A 266 8.53 -13.93 -12.88
CA ALA A 266 7.82 -15.16 -13.20
C ALA A 266 8.71 -16.18 -13.93
N ALA A 267 9.64 -15.71 -14.77
CA ALA A 267 10.52 -16.60 -15.54
C ALA A 267 11.33 -17.57 -14.65
N GLY A 268 11.95 -17.07 -13.58
CA GLY A 268 12.66 -17.93 -12.64
C GLY A 268 11.75 -18.54 -11.58
N GLY A 269 10.92 -17.72 -10.92
CA GLY A 269 10.08 -18.18 -9.80
C GLY A 269 9.00 -19.18 -10.22
N LEU A 270 8.24 -18.88 -11.29
CA LEU A 270 7.17 -19.77 -11.77
C LEU A 270 7.64 -20.71 -12.88
N GLY A 271 8.64 -20.30 -13.67
CA GLY A 271 9.16 -21.09 -14.78
C GLY A 271 10.15 -22.17 -14.35
N ILE A 272 10.93 -21.94 -13.28
CA ILE A 272 11.92 -22.91 -12.76
C ILE A 272 11.48 -23.43 -11.39
N VAL A 273 11.39 -22.55 -10.38
CA VAL A 273 11.21 -22.98 -8.98
C VAL A 273 9.89 -23.74 -8.79
N ALA A 274 8.78 -23.21 -9.28
CA ALA A 274 7.47 -23.85 -9.17
C ALA A 274 7.36 -25.22 -9.87
N ARG A 275 8.34 -25.61 -10.71
CA ARG A 275 8.33 -26.85 -11.49
C ARG A 275 9.27 -27.94 -10.98
N GLU A 276 10.08 -27.67 -9.95
CA GLU A 276 11.07 -28.64 -9.45
C GLU A 276 10.40 -29.89 -8.84
N GLY A 277 9.21 -29.75 -8.26
CA GLY A 277 8.42 -30.86 -7.72
C GLY A 277 8.66 -31.11 -6.23
N LEU A 278 8.33 -32.33 -5.78
CA LEU A 278 8.41 -32.73 -4.37
C LEU A 278 9.86 -32.95 -3.93
N THR A 279 10.23 -32.31 -2.83
CA THR A 279 11.42 -32.70 -2.05
C THR A 279 11.21 -34.07 -1.41
N THR A 280 12.22 -34.94 -1.45
CA THR A 280 12.17 -36.31 -0.90
C THR A 280 13.01 -36.45 0.37
N GLY A 281 12.96 -37.62 1.00
CA GLY A 281 13.73 -37.92 2.20
C GLY A 281 13.17 -37.28 3.47
N TRP A 282 14.01 -37.13 4.49
CA TRP A 282 13.61 -36.55 5.77
C TRP A 282 13.16 -35.09 5.63
N VAL A 283 13.84 -34.29 4.79
CA VAL A 283 13.48 -32.89 4.52
C VAL A 283 12.10 -32.80 3.86
N GLY A 284 11.78 -33.70 2.93
CA GLY A 284 10.44 -33.76 2.32
C GLY A 284 9.33 -33.98 3.36
N LYS A 285 9.55 -34.91 4.30
CA LYS A 285 8.59 -35.16 5.39
C LYS A 285 8.42 -33.96 6.30
N LEU A 286 9.51 -33.26 6.61
CA LEU A 286 9.45 -32.01 7.38
C LEU A 286 8.57 -30.97 6.69
N TYR A 287 8.70 -30.83 5.37
CA TYR A 287 7.85 -29.93 4.59
C TYR A 287 6.39 -30.36 4.60
N ASP A 288 6.11 -31.66 4.45
CA ASP A 288 4.76 -32.21 4.55
C ASP A 288 4.13 -31.89 5.91
N ASP A 289 4.87 -32.09 7.01
CA ASP A 289 4.41 -31.78 8.38
C ASP A 289 4.08 -30.30 8.56
N LEU A 290 4.84 -29.40 7.93
CA LEU A 290 4.55 -27.96 7.92
C LEU A 290 3.27 -27.65 7.14
N PHE A 291 3.13 -28.17 5.93
CA PHE A 291 1.96 -27.92 5.09
C PHE A 291 0.67 -28.50 5.70
N ASP A 292 0.74 -29.61 6.43
CA ASP A 292 -0.39 -30.19 7.16
C ASP A 292 -0.92 -29.31 8.30
N LYS A 293 -0.16 -28.29 8.74
CA LYS A 293 -0.65 -27.28 9.70
C LYS A 293 -1.51 -26.20 9.05
N ILE A 294 -1.57 -26.13 7.73
CA ILE A 294 -2.40 -25.15 7.03
C ILE A 294 -3.84 -25.68 7.00
N PRO A 295 -4.81 -25.01 7.64
CA PRO A 295 -6.19 -25.52 7.82
C PRO A 295 -7.03 -25.57 6.54
N LEU A 296 -6.40 -25.35 5.37
CA LEU A 296 -7.01 -25.42 4.05
C LEU A 296 -6.75 -26.79 3.37
N CYS A 297 -6.04 -27.68 4.06
CA CYS A 297 -5.65 -29.02 3.61
C CYS A 297 -6.45 -30.10 4.35
#